data_AF-W9ZL37-F1
#
_entry.id   AF-W9ZL37-F1
#
_cell.length_a   1.000
_cell.length_b   1.000
_cell.length_c   1.000
_cell.angle_alpha   90.00
_cell.angle_beta   90.00
_cell.angle_gamma   90.00
#
_symmetry.space_group_name_H-M   'P 1'
#
loop_
_entity.id
_entity.type
_entity.pdbx_description
1 polymer ?
#
loop_
_entity_poly.entity_id
_entity_poly.type
_entity_poly.pdbx_seq_one_letter_code
_entity_poly.pdbx_strand_id
1 'polypeptide(L)'
;MVKAAKILNIPIYITTQNAARLGSTVSELTDLLPALPSSTSTSTSSSSDTTTTTKTKEIDKTAFSMLVPELSAQLPRPEKGRLSVIIVGIETHVCVTQTALDLLAHGHRVYILQDGVSSCNAGERPVALARLAREGCVVTTSESLLFEILGDAKDPSFKAVAGLIKETKDETKSAVETFCKL
;
A
#
# COMPACT_ATOMS: atom_id res chain seq x y z
N MET A 1 -7.62 -4.06 -1.31
CA MET A 1 -6.33 -3.80 -2.01
C MET A 1 -5.32 -4.94 -2.00
N VAL A 2 -5.02 -5.60 -0.88
CA VAL A 2 -4.03 -6.71 -0.84
C VAL A 2 -4.34 -7.81 -1.88
N LYS A 3 -5.60 -8.28 -1.93
CA LYS A 3 -6.07 -9.23 -2.95
C LYS A 3 -5.86 -8.70 -4.39
N ALA A 4 -6.15 -7.42 -4.62
CA ALA A 4 -6.01 -6.81 -5.95
C ALA A 4 -4.55 -6.68 -6.39
N ALA A 5 -3.65 -6.32 -5.45
CA ALA A 5 -2.22 -6.27 -5.71
C ALA A 5 -1.66 -7.63 -6.14
N LYS A 6 -2.17 -8.74 -5.56
CA LYS A 6 -1.84 -10.10 -6.03
C LYS A 6 -2.29 -10.36 -7.46
N ILE A 7 -3.54 -10.01 -7.79
CA ILE A 7 -4.08 -10.18 -9.15
C ILE A 7 -3.26 -9.40 -10.18
N LEU A 8 -2.87 -8.17 -9.83
CA LEU A 8 -2.16 -7.23 -10.70
C LEU A 8 -0.62 -7.36 -10.63
N ASN A 9 -0.09 -8.33 -9.89
CA ASN A 9 1.35 -8.51 -9.64
C ASN A 9 2.06 -7.24 -9.12
N ILE A 10 1.38 -6.47 -8.26
CA ILE A 10 1.92 -5.26 -7.62
C ILE A 10 2.67 -5.68 -6.34
N PRO A 11 3.97 -5.34 -6.18
CA PRO A 11 4.71 -5.62 -4.97
C PRO A 11 4.10 -4.95 -3.73
N ILE A 12 4.08 -5.67 -2.61
CA ILE A 12 3.53 -5.20 -1.34
C ILE A 12 4.68 -5.06 -0.33
N TYR A 13 4.72 -3.92 0.35
CA TYR A 13 5.67 -3.63 1.43
C TYR A 13 4.91 -3.22 2.69
N ILE A 14 5.38 -3.66 3.85
CA ILE A 14 4.67 -3.50 5.13
C ILE A 14 5.64 -3.02 6.18
N THR A 15 5.21 -2.02 6.95
CA THR A 15 5.94 -1.55 8.12
C THR A 15 5.04 -1.50 9.33
N THR A 16 5.59 -1.81 10.50
CA THR A 16 5.02 -1.50 11.80
C THR A 16 5.71 -0.31 12.44
N GLN A 17 5.03 0.33 13.39
CA GLN A 17 5.59 1.41 14.17
C GLN A 17 5.81 0.92 15.60
N ASN A 18 7.04 0.70 16.02
CA ASN A 18 7.37 0.23 17.37
C ASN A 18 6.47 -0.94 17.81
N ALA A 19 6.54 -2.05 17.08
CA ALA A 19 5.64 -3.19 17.21
C ALA A 19 5.59 -3.75 18.64
N ALA A 20 6.70 -3.65 19.39
CA ALA A 20 6.75 -4.04 20.80
C ALA A 20 5.74 -3.27 21.69
N ARG A 21 5.32 -2.06 21.28
CA ARG A 21 4.38 -1.22 22.01
C ARG A 21 3.01 -1.13 21.33
N LEU A 22 2.96 -1.12 20.01
CA LEU A 22 1.73 -0.88 19.24
C LEU A 22 1.13 -2.15 18.62
N GLY A 23 1.81 -3.29 18.74
CA GLY A 23 1.39 -4.56 18.15
C GLY A 23 1.90 -4.75 16.72
N SER A 24 1.71 -5.96 16.21
CA SER A 24 2.02 -6.34 14.83
C SER A 24 0.91 -5.89 13.86
N THR A 25 1.15 -6.04 12.56
CA THR A 25 0.07 -5.98 11.56
C THR A 25 -1.06 -6.96 11.91
N VAL A 26 -2.31 -6.54 11.67
CA VAL A 26 -3.51 -7.34 11.95
C VAL A 26 -3.58 -8.61 11.09
N SER A 27 -4.14 -9.68 11.66
CA SER A 27 -4.27 -10.99 11.01
C SER A 27 -4.98 -10.94 9.66
N GLU A 28 -6.01 -10.10 9.56
CA GLU A 28 -6.85 -9.90 8.39
C GLU A 28 -6.05 -9.42 7.18
N LEU A 29 -4.91 -8.77 7.40
CA LEU A 29 -3.98 -8.41 6.34
C LEU A 29 -2.91 -9.47 6.14
N THR A 30 -2.33 -10.02 7.22
CA THR A 30 -1.23 -11.00 7.11
C THR A 30 -1.67 -12.31 6.46
N ASP A 31 -2.91 -12.76 6.72
CA ASP A 31 -3.49 -13.96 6.13
C ASP A 31 -3.71 -13.81 4.61
N LEU A 32 -3.82 -12.56 4.15
CA LEU A 32 -3.93 -12.24 2.74
C LEU A 32 -2.58 -12.07 2.05
N LEU A 33 -1.44 -12.19 2.74
CA LEU A 33 -0.10 -12.12 2.14
C LEU A 33 0.42 -13.52 1.80
N PRO A 34 1.36 -13.65 0.85
CA PRO A 34 2.11 -14.90 0.74
C PRO A 34 2.84 -15.17 2.07
N ALA A 35 2.86 -16.44 2.51
CA ALA A 35 3.40 -16.82 3.80
C ALA A 35 4.81 -16.25 4.03
N LEU A 36 4.96 -15.47 5.10
CA LEU A 36 6.26 -15.06 5.61
C LEU A 36 7.00 -16.31 6.11
N PRO A 37 8.32 -16.47 5.85
CA PRO A 37 9.07 -17.48 6.56
C PRO A 37 9.07 -17.12 8.04
N SER A 38 8.66 -18.07 8.88
CA SER A 38 8.96 -18.02 10.31
C SER A 38 10.46 -17.80 10.49
N SER A 39 10.81 -16.91 11.40
CA SER A 39 12.18 -16.50 11.70
C SER A 39 12.98 -17.62 12.36
N THR A 40 13.15 -18.77 11.71
CA THR A 40 14.09 -19.83 12.10
C THR A 40 14.30 -20.80 10.93
N SER A 41 15.20 -20.50 10.00
CA SER A 41 16.02 -21.51 9.31
C SER A 41 16.96 -20.87 8.29
N THR A 42 18.25 -21.08 8.53
CA THR A 42 19.32 -20.94 7.55
C THR A 42 19.21 -22.11 6.58
N SER A 43 18.87 -21.87 5.32
CA SER A 43 19.21 -22.79 4.24
C SER A 43 19.34 -22.06 2.90
N THR A 44 20.54 -22.15 2.36
CA THR A 44 20.90 -21.89 0.98
C THR A 44 20.24 -22.91 0.06
N SER A 45 19.46 -22.43 -0.91
CA SER A 45 19.30 -23.13 -2.18
C SER A 45 19.08 -22.12 -3.31
N SER A 46 20.03 -22.18 -4.23
CA SER A 46 20.02 -21.51 -5.52
C SER A 46 19.14 -22.28 -6.49
N SER A 47 18.06 -21.65 -6.94
CA SER A 47 17.34 -22.01 -8.15
C SER A 47 16.87 -20.74 -8.85
N SER A 48 17.34 -20.57 -10.09
CA SER A 48 16.98 -19.52 -11.01
C SER A 48 15.59 -19.78 -11.59
N ASP A 49 14.58 -19.14 -11.03
CA ASP A 49 13.28 -18.97 -11.70
C ASP A 49 12.80 -17.54 -11.47
N THR A 50 12.65 -16.78 -12.56
CA THR A 50 12.39 -15.33 -12.53
C THR A 50 10.89 -15.10 -12.46
N THR A 51 10.30 -15.46 -11.33
CA THR A 51 9.01 -14.93 -10.89
C THR A 51 9.28 -14.21 -9.58
N THR A 52 9.48 -12.88 -9.64
CA THR A 52 9.81 -12.04 -8.49
C THR A 52 8.59 -11.88 -7.58
N THR A 53 8.22 -12.95 -6.88
CA THR A 53 7.33 -12.88 -5.73
C THR A 53 8.16 -12.26 -4.61
N THR A 54 8.16 -10.92 -4.51
CA THR A 54 8.85 -10.20 -3.43
C THR A 54 8.38 -10.74 -2.09
N LYS A 55 9.31 -11.36 -1.37
CA LYS A 55 9.13 -11.90 -0.03
C LYS A 55 8.93 -10.74 0.94
N THR A 56 7.68 -10.34 1.18
CA THR A 56 7.35 -9.17 2.03
C THR A 56 7.63 -9.49 3.49
N LYS A 57 8.82 -9.17 3.98
CA LYS A 57 9.11 -9.14 5.42
C LYS A 57 8.56 -7.84 6.00
N GLU A 58 7.82 -7.93 7.09
CA GLU A 58 7.39 -6.75 7.86
C GLU A 58 8.62 -6.03 8.45
N ILE A 59 8.71 -4.72 8.24
CA ILE A 59 9.81 -3.87 8.72
C ILE A 59 9.31 -3.06 9.91
N ASP A 60 9.76 -3.39 11.11
CA ASP A 60 9.47 -2.56 12.29
C ASP A 60 10.37 -1.32 12.31
N LYS A 61 9.78 -0.15 12.55
CA LYS A 61 10.48 1.14 12.51
C LYS A 61 10.04 2.07 13.63
N THR A 62 10.90 3.04 13.92
CA THR A 62 10.60 4.17 14.83
C THR A 62 10.41 5.49 14.08
N ALA A 63 10.99 5.64 12.88
CA ALA A 63 10.72 6.77 12.01
C ALA A 63 9.27 6.73 11.52
N PHE A 64 8.60 7.88 11.42
CA PHE A 64 7.21 7.94 10.96
C PHE A 64 7.07 7.57 9.48
N SER A 65 7.96 8.09 8.63
CA SER A 65 8.04 7.69 7.22
C SER A 65 8.40 6.21 7.07
N MET A 66 7.80 5.53 6.09
CA MET A 66 8.17 4.16 5.71
C MET A 66 9.51 4.11 4.96
N LEU A 67 10.00 5.23 4.40
CA LEU A 67 11.19 5.28 3.56
C LEU A 67 12.50 5.21 4.38
N VAL A 68 12.55 4.26 5.33
CA VAL A 68 13.75 3.90 6.08
C VAL A 68 14.76 3.17 5.18
N PRO A 69 16.05 3.10 5.55
CA PRO A 69 17.07 2.45 4.74
C PRO A 69 16.75 1.00 4.36
N GLU A 70 16.16 0.23 5.28
CA GLU A 70 15.79 -1.18 5.04
C GLU A 70 14.73 -1.31 3.95
N LEU A 71 13.68 -0.48 3.96
CA LEU A 71 12.66 -0.49 2.91
C LEU A 71 13.24 0.05 1.59
N SER A 72 14.00 1.15 1.66
CA SER A 72 14.59 1.81 0.48
C SER A 72 15.55 0.90 -0.29
N ALA A 73 16.21 -0.03 0.41
CA ALA A 73 17.05 -1.06 -0.22
C ALA A 73 16.26 -2.12 -0.99
N GLN A 74 14.98 -2.31 -0.67
CA GLN A 74 14.09 -3.31 -1.28
C GLN A 74 13.20 -2.74 -2.39
N LEU A 75 13.10 -1.42 -2.51
CA LEU A 75 12.30 -0.78 -3.56
C LEU A 75 12.95 -0.99 -4.94
N PRO A 76 12.16 -1.21 -6.00
CA PRO A 76 12.70 -1.31 -7.35
C PRO A 76 13.42 -0.02 -7.75
N ARG A 77 14.54 -0.15 -8.44
CA ARG A 77 15.31 0.99 -8.97
C ARG A 77 15.21 0.98 -10.50
N PRO A 78 14.17 1.60 -11.08
CA PRO A 78 14.03 1.61 -12.52
C PRO A 78 15.18 2.43 -13.13
N GLU A 79 15.79 1.92 -14.20
CA GLU A 79 16.87 2.63 -14.91
C GLU A 79 16.39 3.96 -15.50
N LYS A 80 15.10 4.05 -15.85
CA LYS A 80 14.43 5.25 -16.34
C LYS A 80 13.04 5.35 -15.73
N GLY A 81 12.62 6.57 -15.44
CA GLY A 81 11.29 6.87 -14.91
C GLY A 81 11.24 6.89 -13.39
N ARG A 82 10.03 6.74 -12.86
CA ARG A 82 9.73 6.85 -11.43
C ARG A 82 8.83 5.71 -11.00
N LEU A 83 8.88 5.34 -9.73
CA LEU A 83 7.89 4.42 -9.16
C LEU A 83 6.51 5.10 -9.08
N SER A 84 5.46 4.30 -9.23
CA SER A 84 4.10 4.63 -8.82
C SER A 84 3.81 3.87 -7.53
N VAL A 85 3.54 4.59 -6.45
CA VAL A 85 3.39 4.04 -5.10
C VAL A 85 1.98 4.27 -4.60
N ILE A 86 1.32 3.19 -4.18
CA ILE A 86 -0.02 3.21 -3.58
C ILE A 86 0.15 3.12 -2.07
N ILE A 87 -0.42 4.07 -1.32
CA ILE A 87 -0.34 4.09 0.15
C ILE A 87 -1.73 3.85 0.74
N VAL A 88 -1.78 2.92 1.68
CA VAL A 88 -2.90 2.64 2.60
C VAL A 88 -2.35 2.55 4.02
N GLY A 89 -3.21 2.72 5.03
CA GLY A 89 -2.86 2.53 6.43
C GLY A 89 -3.08 3.75 7.32
N ILE A 90 -2.41 3.75 8.46
CA ILE A 90 -2.57 4.76 9.52
C ILE A 90 -1.20 5.21 10.06
N GLU A 91 -1.07 6.42 10.61
CA GLU A 91 -2.07 7.49 10.61
C GLU A 91 -1.91 8.41 9.40
N THR A 92 -3.04 8.90 8.86
CA THR A 92 -3.06 9.73 7.64
C THR A 92 -2.17 10.96 7.80
N HIS A 93 -2.30 11.66 8.93
CA HIS A 93 -1.59 12.91 9.23
C HIS A 93 -0.14 12.72 9.71
N VAL A 94 0.29 11.49 10.00
CA VAL A 94 1.64 11.20 10.52
C VAL A 94 2.42 10.31 9.54
N CYS A 95 2.29 8.98 9.66
CA CYS A 95 3.09 8.02 8.91
C CYS A 95 2.80 8.08 7.42
N VAL A 96 1.52 8.14 7.03
CA VAL A 96 1.12 8.25 5.61
C VAL A 96 1.63 9.55 5.01
N THR A 97 1.41 10.68 5.70
CA THR A 97 1.86 11.99 5.22
C THR A 97 3.37 12.06 5.05
N GLN A 98 4.16 11.69 6.07
CA GLN A 98 5.62 11.77 5.98
C GLN A 98 6.18 10.81 4.91
N THR A 99 5.60 9.61 4.80
CA THR A 99 5.98 8.66 3.73
C THR A 99 5.71 9.23 2.34
N ALA A 100 4.53 9.82 2.13
CA ALA A 100 4.15 10.39 0.85
C ALA A 100 5.06 11.55 0.45
N LEU A 101 5.37 12.45 1.39
CA LEU A 101 6.27 13.59 1.16
C LEU A 101 7.68 13.13 0.82
N ASP A 102 8.23 12.13 1.52
CA ASP A 102 9.55 11.59 1.21
C ASP A 102 9.57 10.94 -0.19
N LEU A 103 8.56 10.16 -0.55
CA LEU A 103 8.46 9.55 -1.88
C LEU A 103 8.36 10.61 -2.99
N LEU A 104 7.59 11.68 -2.77
CA LEU A 104 7.52 12.81 -3.70
C LEU A 104 8.87 13.53 -3.82
N ALA A 105 9.57 13.75 -2.71
CA ALA A 105 10.91 14.36 -2.71
C ALA A 105 11.94 13.52 -3.47
N HIS A 106 11.77 12.19 -3.50
CA HIS A 106 12.56 11.26 -4.31
C HIS A 106 12.04 11.12 -5.76
N GLY A 107 11.08 11.96 -6.17
CA GLY A 107 10.59 12.03 -7.54
C GLY A 107 9.58 10.95 -7.93
N HIS A 108 9.05 10.17 -6.98
CA HIS A 108 8.05 9.14 -7.24
C HIS A 108 6.64 9.71 -7.40
N ARG A 109 5.75 8.96 -8.08
CA ARG A 109 4.31 9.27 -8.14
C ARG A 109 3.63 8.56 -6.98
N VAL A 110 2.82 9.30 -6.22
CA VAL A 110 2.17 8.78 -5.01
C VAL A 110 0.66 8.84 -5.16
N TYR A 111 0.00 7.74 -4.85
CA TYR A 111 -1.46 7.59 -4.79
C TYR A 111 -1.86 7.31 -3.34
N ILE A 112 -2.74 8.14 -2.79
CA ILE A 112 -3.33 7.94 -1.47
C ILE A 112 -4.75 7.45 -1.67
N LEU A 113 -5.05 6.25 -1.17
CA LEU A 113 -6.41 5.72 -1.19
C LEU A 113 -7.19 6.26 0.00
N GLN A 114 -8.06 7.24 -0.25
CA GLN A 114 -8.83 7.91 0.80
C GLN A 114 -9.68 6.93 1.61
N ASP A 115 -10.28 5.93 0.96
CA ASP A 115 -11.03 4.83 1.56
C ASP A 115 -10.14 3.77 2.23
N GLY A 116 -8.81 3.89 2.12
CA GLY A 116 -7.82 3.00 2.72
C GLY A 116 -6.89 3.68 3.74
N VAL A 117 -7.15 4.93 4.13
CA VAL A 117 -6.36 5.65 5.14
C VAL A 117 -7.23 6.28 6.21
N SER A 118 -6.77 6.27 7.46
CA SER A 118 -7.49 6.87 8.58
C SER A 118 -6.56 7.57 9.59
N SER A 119 -7.12 8.33 10.53
CA SER A 119 -6.43 8.95 11.67
C SER A 119 -7.26 8.74 12.93
N CYS A 120 -6.64 8.76 14.11
CA CYS A 120 -7.36 8.65 15.38
C CYS A 120 -8.35 9.81 15.58
N ASN A 121 -7.95 11.02 15.20
CA ASN A 121 -8.79 12.21 15.24
C ASN A 121 -9.40 12.47 13.86
N ALA A 122 -10.74 12.49 13.78
CA ALA A 122 -11.45 12.62 12.51
C ALA A 122 -11.11 13.92 11.74
N GLY A 123 -10.87 15.02 12.46
CA GLY A 123 -10.54 16.33 11.86
C GLY A 123 -9.15 16.41 11.21
N GLU A 124 -8.20 15.58 11.65
CA GLU A 124 -6.82 15.58 11.09
C GLU A 124 -6.78 15.03 9.67
N ARG A 125 -7.66 14.07 9.39
CA ARG A 125 -7.67 13.32 8.14
C ARG A 125 -7.95 14.18 6.90
N PRO A 126 -9.03 15.00 6.82
CA PRO A 126 -9.26 15.85 5.66
C PRO A 126 -8.17 16.91 5.48
N VAL A 127 -7.60 17.44 6.58
CA VAL A 127 -6.48 18.39 6.53
C VAL A 127 -5.24 17.75 5.89
N ALA A 128 -4.89 16.54 6.33
CA ALA A 128 -3.76 15.79 5.77
C ALA A 128 -3.97 15.44 4.29
N LEU A 129 -5.16 14.96 3.92
CA LEU A 129 -5.48 14.63 2.52
C LEU A 129 -5.43 15.85 1.60
N ALA A 130 -6.00 16.98 2.03
CA ALA A 130 -5.96 18.23 1.26
C ALA A 130 -4.52 18.75 1.09
N ARG A 131 -3.68 18.63 2.13
CA ARG A 131 -2.25 18.92 2.03
C ARG A 131 -1.57 18.01 1.01
N LEU A 132 -1.73 16.69 1.13
CA LEU A 132 -1.07 15.73 0.23
C LEU A 132 -1.48 15.94 -1.24
N ALA A 133 -2.75 16.25 -1.50
CA ALA A 133 -3.19 16.63 -2.84
C ALA A 133 -2.46 17.88 -3.38
N ARG A 134 -2.30 18.93 -2.55
CA ARG A 134 -1.57 20.16 -2.93
C ARG A 134 -0.07 19.92 -3.18
N GLU A 135 0.53 18.97 -2.45
CA GLU A 135 1.95 18.61 -2.59
C GLU A 135 2.19 17.73 -3.84
N GLY A 136 1.13 17.25 -4.49
CA GLY A 136 1.20 16.50 -5.75
C GLY A 136 0.88 15.01 -5.66
N CYS A 137 0.39 14.52 -4.52
CA CYS A 137 -0.21 13.19 -4.47
C CYS A 137 -1.52 13.15 -5.24
N VAL A 138 -1.81 12.00 -5.87
CA VAL A 138 -3.15 11.68 -6.37
C VAL A 138 -3.96 11.11 -5.21
N VAL A 139 -4.92 11.87 -4.70
CA VAL A 139 -5.89 11.37 -3.72
C VAL A 139 -7.07 10.77 -4.49
N THR A 140 -7.31 9.47 -4.32
CA THR A 140 -8.32 8.70 -5.07
C THR A 140 -8.96 7.62 -4.17
N THR A 141 -9.83 6.78 -4.71
CA THR A 141 -10.39 5.61 -4.02
C THR A 141 -9.86 4.31 -4.59
N SER A 142 -9.97 3.23 -3.81
CA SER A 142 -9.49 1.90 -4.23
C SER A 142 -10.13 1.43 -5.54
N GLU A 143 -11.46 1.51 -5.68
CA GLU A 143 -12.16 1.11 -6.90
C GLU A 143 -11.75 1.97 -8.11
N SER A 144 -11.67 3.30 -7.94
CA SER A 144 -11.26 4.21 -9.02
C SER A 144 -9.84 3.90 -9.50
N LEU A 145 -8.91 3.66 -8.58
CA LEU A 145 -7.53 3.33 -8.94
C LEU A 145 -7.42 1.98 -9.64
N LEU A 146 -8.19 0.97 -9.22
CA LEU A 146 -8.18 -0.34 -9.86
C LEU A 146 -8.60 -0.27 -11.32
N PHE A 147 -9.64 0.50 -11.64
CA PHE A 147 -10.03 0.72 -13.04
C PHE A 147 -9.04 1.62 -13.80
N GLU A 148 -8.41 2.61 -13.15
CA GLU A 148 -7.31 3.38 -13.76
C GLU A 148 -6.14 2.48 -14.17
N ILE A 149 -5.76 1.51 -13.32
CA ILE A 149 -4.67 0.57 -13.61
C ILE A 149 -5.02 -0.33 -14.81
N LEU A 150 -6.27 -0.81 -14.90
CA LEU A 150 -6.70 -1.68 -16.01
C LEU A 150 -6.78 -0.93 -17.34
N GLY A 151 -7.30 0.30 -17.35
CA GLY A 151 -7.44 1.15 -18.54
C GLY A 151 -8.46 0.70 -19.59
N ASP A 152 -8.67 -0.62 -19.77
CA ASP A 152 -9.62 -1.21 -20.71
C ASP A 152 -10.30 -2.46 -20.09
N ALA A 153 -11.59 -2.64 -20.35
CA ALA A 153 -12.32 -3.85 -19.96
C ALA A 153 -11.86 -5.12 -20.69
N LYS A 154 -11.06 -4.97 -21.75
CA LYS A 154 -10.37 -6.07 -22.45
C LYS A 154 -9.08 -6.52 -21.77
N ASP A 155 -8.61 -5.83 -20.74
CA ASP A 155 -7.42 -6.24 -20.00
C ASP A 155 -7.57 -7.68 -19.47
N PRO A 156 -6.54 -8.54 -19.61
CA PRO A 156 -6.61 -9.94 -19.15
C PRO A 156 -7.00 -10.08 -17.66
N SER A 157 -6.64 -9.11 -16.83
CA SER A 157 -6.93 -9.08 -15.39
C SER A 157 -8.33 -8.54 -15.06
N PHE A 158 -9.05 -7.96 -16.04
CA PHE A 158 -10.34 -7.28 -15.80
C PHE A 158 -11.34 -8.17 -15.08
N LYS A 159 -11.55 -9.41 -15.55
CA LYS A 159 -12.54 -10.32 -14.96
C LYS A 159 -12.23 -10.64 -13.49
N ALA A 160 -10.95 -10.81 -13.16
CA ALA A 160 -10.52 -11.09 -11.80
C ALA A 160 -10.71 -9.87 -10.89
N VAL A 161 -10.31 -8.67 -11.35
CA VAL A 161 -10.49 -7.41 -10.61
C VAL A 161 -11.97 -7.06 -10.44
N ALA A 162 -12.77 -7.14 -11.49
CA ALA A 162 -14.21 -6.90 -11.42
C ALA A 162 -14.93 -7.90 -10.50
N GLY A 163 -14.49 -9.16 -10.49
CA GLY A 163 -14.94 -10.18 -9.55
C GLY A 163 -14.66 -9.78 -8.10
N LEU A 164 -13.45 -9.30 -7.81
CA LEU A 164 -13.06 -8.83 -6.48
C LEU A 164 -13.85 -7.58 -6.05
N ILE A 165 -14.06 -6.61 -6.94
CA ILE A 165 -14.87 -5.42 -6.66
C ILE A 165 -16.31 -5.83 -6.32
N LYS A 166 -16.87 -6.79 -7.06
CA LYS A 166 -18.20 -7.33 -6.76
C LYS A 166 -18.25 -8.07 -5.41
N GLU A 167 -17.24 -8.88 -5.10
CA GLU A 167 -17.11 -9.60 -3.81
C GLU A 167 -17.06 -8.63 -2.63
N THR A 168 -16.34 -7.52 -2.76
CA THR A 168 -16.06 -6.55 -1.68
C THR A 168 -16.95 -5.31 -1.73
N LYS A 169 -18.04 -5.34 -2.50
CA LYS A 169 -18.89 -4.19 -2.78
C LYS A 169 -19.42 -3.50 -1.52
N ASP A 170 -19.94 -4.27 -0.57
CA ASP A 170 -20.59 -3.72 0.62
C ASP A 170 -19.56 -3.13 1.61
N GLU A 171 -18.40 -3.78 1.74
CA GLU A 171 -17.26 -3.27 2.53
C GLU A 171 -16.72 -1.98 1.92
N THR A 172 -16.54 -1.94 0.59
CA THR A 172 -16.06 -0.77 -0.15
C THR A 172 -17.05 0.38 -0.01
N LYS A 173 -18.35 0.12 -0.15
CA LYS A 173 -19.40 1.11 0.07
C LYS A 173 -19.31 1.70 1.47
N SER A 174 -19.23 0.85 2.50
CA SER A 174 -19.11 1.28 3.90
C SER A 174 -17.85 2.13 4.13
N ALA A 175 -16.71 1.71 3.58
CA ALA A 175 -15.46 2.46 3.66
C ALA A 175 -15.56 3.84 2.99
N VAL A 176 -16.11 3.92 1.78
CA VAL A 176 -16.31 5.20 1.08
C VAL A 176 -17.30 6.10 1.81
N GLU A 177 -18.41 5.57 2.32
CA GLU A 177 -19.39 6.37 3.09
C GLU A 177 -18.84 6.84 4.45
N THR A 178 -17.88 6.12 5.02
CA THR A 178 -17.26 6.48 6.31
C THR A 178 -16.10 7.45 6.10
N PHE A 179 -15.23 7.15 5.14
CA PHE A 179 -13.94 7.80 4.95
C PHE A 179 -13.97 8.84 3.82
N CYS A 180 -14.83 8.76 2.82
CA CYS A 180 -14.82 9.72 1.70
C CYS A 180 -15.81 10.88 1.88
N LYS A 181 -16.35 11.10 3.08
CA LYS A 181 -17.13 12.30 3.40
C LYS A 181 -16.25 13.55 3.32
N LEU A 182 -16.67 14.50 2.48
CA LEU A 182 -16.06 15.82 2.30
C LEU A 182 -16.50 16.78 3.40
#